data_AF-A0A8B4GIF6-F1
#
_entry.id   AF-A0A8B4GIF6-F1
#
_cell.length_a   1.000
_cell.length_b   1.000
_cell.length_c   1.000
_cell.angle_alpha   90.00
_cell.angle_beta   90.00
_cell.angle_gamma   90.00
#
_symmetry.space_group_name_H-M   'P 1'
#
loop_
_entity.id
_entity.type
_entity.pdbx_description
1 polymer ?
#
loop_
_entity_poly.entity_id
_entity_poly.type
_entity_poly.pdbx_seq_one_letter_code
_entity_poly.pdbx_strand_id
1 'polypeptide(L)'
;MAAWALLIVGWLLIWQDHPVWGVLCIALFAALQWAKRAAKSGQEPEEAAEWRKTDWRSQPIEMAHAGDSDRQIGGVGELGMGGPSFWTLLLRDGAIVHGACAAPQDVDDGKLRLIPTRSREGEELTVYEPAARAMYALPALTDRELGALAAGSAEALVRLRATCRQVEATPLHLVRGLWVPQWVADPADRLEITLPSGRVLAARAMLPADLRQADDPAALLHTPPYELLLDNRPTDRFVRDLERVAESPSGDGLSVGGCQFRGEHIVDGLYHLYFAGEWFSLLSYAHKPAGGRGSDTTFFVERVEPQDGGVFVIEWDAYSVGPGGREPRVPAPPVLVIAVSWQETPLQLPTANNRVTVRLPNATA
;
A
#
# COMPACT_ATOMS: atom_id res chain seq x y z
N MET A 1 18.18 -12.26 -21.14
CA MET A 1 18.20 -12.22 -22.61
C MET A 1 19.48 -12.85 -23.19
N ALA A 2 20.68 -12.44 -22.78
CA ALA A 2 21.94 -12.93 -23.36
C ALA A 2 22.18 -14.47 -23.28
N ALA A 3 21.85 -15.12 -22.16
CA ALA A 3 22.12 -16.56 -22.01
C ALA A 3 21.28 -17.44 -22.97
N TRP A 4 20.02 -17.07 -23.24
CA TRP A 4 19.16 -17.83 -24.16
C TRP A 4 19.62 -17.74 -25.61
N ALA A 5 20.33 -16.68 -25.99
CA ALA A 5 20.96 -16.57 -27.31
C ALA A 5 22.03 -17.65 -27.52
N LEU A 6 22.77 -18.07 -26.48
CA LEU A 6 23.76 -19.14 -26.58
C LEU A 6 23.14 -20.50 -26.90
N LEU A 7 21.93 -20.77 -26.38
CA LEU A 7 21.20 -21.99 -26.68
C LEU A 7 20.73 -22.00 -28.14
N ILE A 8 20.19 -20.87 -28.63
CA ILE A 8 19.71 -20.72 -30.00
C ILE A 8 20.86 -20.79 -31.01
N VAL A 9 21.95 -20.06 -30.75
CA VAL A 9 23.17 -20.08 -31.58
C VAL A 9 23.82 -21.46 -31.56
N GLY A 10 23.84 -22.12 -30.39
CA GLY A 10 24.36 -23.48 -30.27
C GLY A 10 23.64 -24.48 -31.17
N TRP A 11 22.30 -24.45 -31.19
CA TRP A 11 21.50 -25.29 -32.09
C TRP A 11 21.69 -24.96 -33.57
N LEU A 12 21.76 -23.67 -33.93
CA LEU A 12 22.04 -23.22 -35.30
C LEU A 12 23.41 -23.70 -35.81
N LEU A 13 24.44 -23.66 -34.96
CA LEU A 13 25.78 -24.13 -35.31
C LEU A 13 25.85 -25.65 -35.51
N ILE A 14 25.10 -26.42 -34.71
CA ILE A 14 24.97 -27.87 -34.94
C ILE A 14 24.32 -28.16 -36.29
N TRP A 15 23.30 -27.36 -36.65
CA TRP A 15 22.57 -27.53 -37.91
C TRP A 15 23.37 -27.08 -39.15
N GLN A 16 24.36 -26.19 -38.97
CA GLN A 16 25.28 -25.73 -40.02
C GLN A 16 26.60 -26.53 -40.06
N ASP A 17 26.60 -27.78 -39.61
CA ASP A 17 27.77 -28.69 -39.61
C ASP A 17 28.98 -28.20 -38.77
N HIS A 18 28.73 -27.42 -37.71
CA HIS A 18 29.72 -27.03 -36.70
C HIS A 18 29.38 -27.60 -35.31
N PRO A 19 29.37 -28.94 -35.14
CA PRO A 19 28.83 -29.60 -33.94
C PRO A 19 29.65 -29.32 -32.67
N VAL A 20 30.97 -29.22 -32.79
CA VAL A 20 31.86 -28.96 -31.63
C VAL A 20 31.57 -27.58 -31.03
N TRP A 21 31.43 -26.56 -31.87
CA TRP A 21 31.13 -25.20 -31.43
C TRP A 21 29.71 -25.08 -30.89
N GLY A 22 28.76 -25.75 -31.52
CA GLY A 22 27.38 -25.78 -31.03
C GLY A 22 27.23 -26.43 -29.66
N VAL A 23 27.90 -27.57 -29.42
CA VAL A 23 27.92 -28.23 -28.11
C VAL A 23 28.58 -27.35 -27.04
N LEU A 24 29.67 -26.64 -27.38
CA LEU A 24 30.32 -25.69 -26.47
C LEU A 24 29.38 -24.55 -26.04
N CYS A 25 28.60 -23.99 -26.96
CA CYS A 25 27.61 -22.95 -26.65
C CYS A 25 26.51 -23.46 -25.71
N ILE A 26 26.02 -24.68 -25.92
CA ILE A 26 24.99 -25.30 -25.07
C ILE A 26 25.56 -25.65 -23.69
N ALA A 27 26.79 -26.18 -23.63
CA ALA A 27 27.47 -26.47 -22.37
C ALA A 27 27.73 -25.19 -21.55
N LEU A 28 28.13 -24.09 -22.21
CA LEU A 28 28.30 -22.79 -21.58
C LEU A 28 26.97 -22.24 -21.06
N PHE A 29 25.88 -22.39 -21.81
CA PHE A 29 24.53 -22.07 -21.32
C PHE A 29 24.19 -22.87 -20.06
N ALA A 30 24.40 -24.19 -20.06
CA ALA A 30 24.13 -25.04 -18.90
C ALA A 30 24.97 -24.64 -17.67
N ALA A 31 26.25 -24.33 -17.87
CA ALA A 31 27.13 -23.84 -16.81
C ALA A 31 26.68 -22.50 -16.25
N LEU A 32 26.25 -21.56 -17.10
CA LEU A 32 25.71 -20.27 -16.66
C LEU A 32 24.39 -20.42 -15.89
N GLN A 33 23.51 -21.34 -16.31
CA GLN A 33 22.28 -21.63 -15.55
C GLN A 33 22.57 -22.30 -14.21
N TRP A 34 23.57 -23.19 -14.16
CA TRP A 34 24.01 -23.83 -12.92
C TRP A 34 24.65 -22.82 -11.96
N ALA A 35 25.53 -21.95 -12.44
CA ALA A 35 26.13 -20.87 -11.66
C ALA A 35 25.07 -19.88 -11.14
N LYS A 36 24.06 -19.55 -11.96
CA LYS A 36 22.93 -18.71 -11.52
C LYS A 36 22.10 -19.39 -10.42
N ARG A 37 21.89 -20.71 -10.51
CA ARG A 37 21.21 -21.47 -9.45
C ARG A 37 22.05 -21.55 -8.17
N ALA A 38 23.35 -21.79 -8.30
CA ALA A 38 24.28 -21.84 -7.18
C ALA A 38 24.42 -20.48 -6.46
N ALA A 39 24.43 -19.39 -7.22
CA ALA A 39 24.39 -18.03 -6.67
C ALA A 39 23.06 -17.76 -5.94
N LYS A 40 21.93 -18.24 -6.48
CA LYS A 40 20.62 -18.11 -5.83
C LYS A 40 20.52 -18.93 -4.53
N SER A 41 21.12 -20.11 -4.45
CA SER A 41 21.19 -20.89 -3.20
C SER A 41 22.10 -20.27 -2.13
N GLY A 42 23.07 -19.43 -2.53
CA GLY A 42 23.93 -18.69 -1.59
C GLY A 42 23.26 -17.45 -0.97
N GLN A 43 22.15 -16.98 -1.56
CA GLN A 43 21.34 -15.83 -1.09
C GLN A 43 20.25 -16.23 -0.09
N GLU A 44 19.95 -17.53 0.06
CA GLU A 44 18.94 -18.06 0.98
C GLU A 44 19.08 -17.67 2.47
N PRO A 45 20.29 -17.48 3.06
CA PRO A 45 20.37 -17.06 4.46
C PRO A 45 20.03 -15.58 4.69
N GLU A 46 20.15 -14.73 3.66
CA GLU A 46 19.87 -13.29 3.75
C GLU A 46 18.36 -13.01 3.53
N GLU A 47 17.73 -13.68 2.56
CA GLU A 47 16.26 -13.63 2.36
C GLU A 47 15.50 -14.20 3.58
N ALA A 48 16.01 -15.26 4.22
CA ALA A 48 15.42 -15.81 5.45
C ALA A 48 15.57 -14.88 6.67
N ALA A 49 16.56 -13.98 6.67
CA ALA A 49 16.72 -12.95 7.69
C ALA A 49 15.77 -11.76 7.47
N GLU A 50 15.46 -11.44 6.21
CA GLU A 50 14.54 -10.36 5.83
C GLU A 50 13.09 -10.60 6.32
N TRP A 51 12.69 -11.87 6.50
CA TRP A 51 11.34 -12.24 6.96
C TRP A 51 11.17 -12.18 8.49
N ARG A 52 12.27 -12.00 9.24
CA ARG A 52 12.18 -11.90 10.70
C ARG A 52 11.65 -10.55 11.07
N LYS A 53 10.37 -10.52 11.41
CA LYS A 53 9.76 -9.35 12.00
C LYS A 53 10.17 -9.26 13.47
N THR A 54 11.20 -8.47 13.72
CA THR A 54 11.73 -8.22 15.06
C THR A 54 10.93 -7.18 15.83
N ASP A 55 10.19 -6.32 15.13
CA ASP A 55 9.30 -5.33 15.73
C ASP A 55 7.86 -5.51 15.23
N TRP A 56 6.96 -5.86 16.15
CA TRP A 56 5.53 -6.06 15.92
C TRP A 56 4.68 -4.84 16.32
N ARG A 57 5.33 -3.78 16.84
CA ARG A 57 4.64 -2.57 17.27
C ARG A 57 4.63 -1.53 16.15
N SER A 58 3.61 -0.70 16.15
CA SER A 58 3.60 0.48 15.30
C SER A 58 4.54 1.55 15.86
N GLN A 59 5.21 2.28 14.97
CA GLN A 59 5.97 3.48 15.35
C GLN A 59 5.03 4.70 15.40
N PRO A 60 5.34 5.71 16.24
CA PRO A 60 4.55 6.93 16.29
C PRO A 60 4.60 7.68 14.95
N ILE A 61 3.54 8.44 14.69
CA ILE A 61 3.43 9.35 13.54
C ILE A 61 4.23 10.62 13.87
N GLU A 62 5.21 10.97 13.04
CA GLU A 62 6.05 12.16 13.24
C GLU A 62 5.40 13.40 12.60
N MET A 63 5.25 14.48 13.38
CA MET A 63 4.74 15.78 12.89
C MET A 63 5.93 16.74 12.72
N ALA A 64 6.64 16.65 11.62
CA ALA A 64 7.94 17.31 11.46
C ALA A 64 7.90 18.63 10.66
N HIS A 65 6.78 18.94 10.00
CA HIS A 65 6.71 20.06 9.05
C HIS A 65 5.92 21.27 9.55
N ALA A 66 6.53 22.46 9.41
CA ALA A 66 5.86 23.75 9.61
C ALA A 66 5.10 24.17 8.34
N GLY A 67 3.79 24.36 8.46
CA GLY A 67 2.81 24.38 7.36
C GLY A 67 2.63 25.70 6.61
N ASP A 68 3.70 26.36 6.18
CA ASP A 68 3.61 27.69 5.53
C ASP A 68 4.06 27.73 4.06
N SER A 69 4.50 26.60 3.49
CA SER A 69 4.93 26.52 2.09
C SER A 69 4.25 25.37 1.34
N ASP A 70 4.17 25.50 0.01
CA ASP A 70 3.84 24.35 -0.82
C ASP A 70 4.95 23.31 -0.68
N ARG A 71 4.59 22.03 -0.64
CA ARG A 71 5.56 20.94 -0.60
C ARG A 71 5.04 19.72 -1.33
N GLN A 72 5.98 18.95 -1.87
CA GLN A 72 5.71 17.58 -2.27
C GLN A 72 5.44 16.74 -1.02
N ILE A 73 4.39 15.92 -1.07
CA ILE A 73 4.06 14.93 -0.06
C ILE A 73 4.06 13.54 -0.69
N GLY A 74 4.43 12.52 0.08
CA GLY A 74 4.56 11.15 -0.38
C GLY A 74 5.64 10.94 -1.45
N GLY A 75 5.55 9.79 -2.12
CA GLY A 75 6.51 9.37 -3.14
C GLY A 75 6.31 10.04 -4.52
N VAL A 76 7.37 9.98 -5.34
CA VAL A 76 7.29 10.32 -6.76
C VAL A 76 6.74 9.11 -7.53
N GLY A 77 5.66 9.31 -8.27
CA GLY A 77 5.12 8.36 -9.23
C GLY A 77 5.71 8.55 -10.62
N GLU A 78 5.58 7.51 -11.45
CA GLU A 78 6.08 7.50 -12.82
C GLU A 78 5.03 6.91 -13.78
N LEU A 79 4.78 7.58 -14.91
CA LEU A 79 3.84 7.09 -15.91
C LEU A 79 4.50 6.04 -16.81
N GLY A 80 4.28 4.77 -16.50
CA GLY A 80 4.90 3.66 -17.23
C GLY A 80 6.34 3.39 -16.76
N MET A 81 7.08 2.56 -17.50
CA MET A 81 8.49 2.28 -17.19
C MET A 81 9.42 3.21 -18.01
N GLY A 82 10.15 4.09 -17.34
CA GLY A 82 11.00 5.14 -17.94
C GLY A 82 10.25 6.43 -18.33
N GLY A 83 9.05 6.66 -17.81
CA GLY A 83 8.18 7.77 -18.20
C GLY A 83 8.28 9.03 -17.34
N PRO A 84 7.45 10.04 -17.61
CA PRO A 84 7.45 11.28 -16.85
C PRO A 84 7.01 11.05 -15.40
N SER A 85 7.68 11.76 -14.49
CA SER A 85 7.36 11.76 -13.08
C SER A 85 6.18 12.67 -12.74
N PHE A 86 5.47 12.32 -11.67
CA PHE A 86 4.42 13.11 -11.04
C PHE A 86 4.43 12.88 -9.52
N TRP A 87 3.82 13.76 -8.76
CA TRP A 87 3.75 13.66 -7.30
C TRP A 87 2.46 14.30 -6.76
N THR A 88 2.26 14.21 -5.44
CA THR A 88 1.18 14.93 -4.75
C THR A 88 1.75 16.18 -4.12
N LEU A 89 1.06 17.32 -4.29
CA LEU A 89 1.40 18.58 -3.64
C LEU A 89 0.43 18.84 -2.48
N LEU A 90 0.99 19.22 -1.34
CA LEU A 90 0.27 19.97 -0.31
C LEU A 90 0.55 21.46 -0.55
N LEU A 91 -0.49 22.21 -0.85
CA LEU A 91 -0.40 23.67 -1.00
C LEU A 91 -0.32 24.33 0.38
N ARG A 92 0.26 25.54 0.42
CA ARG A 92 0.49 26.33 1.65
C ARG A 92 -0.76 26.56 2.51
N ASP A 93 -1.95 26.50 1.92
CA ASP A 93 -3.22 26.68 2.62
C ASP A 93 -3.95 25.37 2.95
N GLY A 94 -3.30 24.23 2.70
CA GLY A 94 -3.79 22.89 3.03
C GLY A 94 -4.48 22.14 1.89
N ALA A 95 -4.58 22.72 0.68
CA ALA A 95 -5.18 22.02 -0.45
C ALA A 95 -4.27 20.91 -1.00
N ILE A 96 -4.85 19.75 -1.33
CA ILE A 96 -4.11 18.62 -1.89
C ILE A 96 -4.36 18.54 -3.40
N VAL A 97 -3.28 18.52 -4.18
CA VAL A 97 -3.32 18.33 -5.64
C VAL A 97 -2.53 17.07 -6.01
N HIS A 98 -3.20 16.09 -6.61
CA HIS A 98 -2.56 14.88 -7.12
C HIS A 98 -2.05 15.05 -8.55
N GLY A 99 -1.02 14.30 -8.92
CA GLY A 99 -0.53 14.25 -10.29
C GLY A 99 0.27 15.50 -10.72
N ALA A 100 0.69 16.34 -9.78
CA ALA A 100 1.50 17.51 -10.08
C ALA A 100 2.83 17.09 -10.72
N CYS A 101 3.26 17.81 -11.74
CA CYS A 101 4.53 17.53 -12.44
C CYS A 101 5.46 18.75 -12.52
N ALA A 102 5.05 19.87 -11.93
CA ALA A 102 5.84 21.09 -11.80
C ALA A 102 5.40 21.90 -10.57
N ALA A 103 6.18 22.92 -10.23
CA ALA A 103 5.84 23.84 -9.15
C ALA A 103 4.58 24.66 -9.49
N PRO A 104 3.71 24.97 -8.50
CA PRO A 104 2.58 25.87 -8.70
C PRO A 104 3.03 27.27 -9.11
N GLN A 105 2.25 27.91 -9.98
CA GLN A 105 2.42 29.31 -10.36
C GLN A 105 1.20 30.12 -9.90
N ASP A 106 1.44 31.19 -9.14
CA ASP A 106 0.39 32.12 -8.74
C ASP A 106 0.11 33.12 -9.88
N VAL A 107 -1.17 33.39 -10.16
CA VAL A 107 -1.62 34.41 -11.11
C VAL A 107 -2.76 35.23 -10.48
N ASP A 108 -3.03 36.41 -11.03
CA ASP A 108 -4.05 37.34 -10.50
C ASP A 108 -3.84 37.61 -9.00
N ASP A 109 -2.60 37.98 -8.64
CA ASP A 109 -2.16 38.25 -7.27
C ASP A 109 -2.43 37.08 -6.29
N GLY A 110 -2.32 35.83 -6.78
CA GLY A 110 -2.54 34.63 -5.99
C GLY A 110 -4.00 34.22 -5.82
N LYS A 111 -4.94 34.90 -6.50
CA LYS A 111 -6.35 34.47 -6.53
C LYS A 111 -6.55 33.17 -7.29
N LEU A 112 -5.67 32.87 -8.25
CA LEU A 112 -5.63 31.60 -8.95
C LEU A 112 -4.22 31.02 -8.88
N ARG A 113 -4.16 29.70 -8.74
CA ARG A 113 -2.90 28.94 -8.75
C ARG A 113 -2.96 27.93 -9.87
N LEU A 114 -1.93 27.92 -10.71
CA LEU A 114 -1.79 27.04 -11.86
C LEU A 114 -0.87 25.89 -11.46
N ILE A 115 -1.36 24.65 -11.51
CA ILE A 115 -0.60 23.45 -11.17
C ILE A 115 -0.60 22.53 -12.38
N PRO A 116 0.51 22.45 -13.15
CA PRO A 116 0.65 21.47 -14.21
C PRO A 116 0.52 20.07 -13.65
N THR A 117 -0.36 19.27 -14.25
CA THR A 117 -0.65 17.90 -13.82
C THR A 117 -0.44 16.92 -14.97
N ARG A 118 -0.25 15.65 -14.61
CA ARG A 118 -0.14 14.54 -15.55
C ARG A 118 -1.04 13.40 -15.14
N SER A 119 -1.69 12.82 -16.13
CA SER A 119 -2.53 11.63 -16.01
C SER A 119 -2.14 10.61 -17.08
N ARG A 120 -2.83 9.47 -17.11
CA ARG A 120 -2.67 8.51 -18.22
C ARG A 120 -3.17 9.06 -19.56
N GLU A 121 -4.00 10.10 -19.53
CA GLU A 121 -4.59 10.73 -20.72
C GLU A 121 -3.69 11.82 -21.31
N GLY A 122 -2.73 12.32 -20.54
CA GLY A 122 -1.71 13.25 -21.02
C GLY A 122 -1.33 14.30 -19.98
N GLU A 123 -0.82 15.43 -20.48
CA GLU A 123 -0.55 16.62 -19.68
C GLU A 123 -1.79 17.49 -19.57
N GLU A 124 -2.04 17.99 -18.37
CA GLU A 124 -3.21 18.75 -17.98
C GLU A 124 -2.81 19.94 -17.12
N LEU A 125 -3.78 20.78 -16.78
CA LEU A 125 -3.62 21.88 -15.86
C LEU A 125 -4.73 21.84 -14.81
N THR A 126 -4.34 21.75 -13.54
CA THR A 126 -5.24 22.03 -12.43
C THR A 126 -5.16 23.51 -12.09
N VAL A 127 -6.29 24.22 -12.17
CA VAL A 127 -6.40 25.60 -11.66
C VAL A 127 -7.09 25.55 -10.30
N TYR A 128 -6.43 26.08 -9.28
CA TYR A 128 -6.98 26.19 -7.92
C TYR A 128 -7.37 27.64 -7.62
N GLU A 129 -8.60 27.87 -7.14
CA GLU A 129 -9.08 29.17 -6.67
C GLU A 129 -9.27 29.13 -5.14
N PRO A 130 -8.31 29.67 -4.34
CA PRO A 130 -8.34 29.57 -2.88
C PRO A 130 -9.59 30.19 -2.25
N ALA A 131 -10.08 31.31 -2.79
CA ALA A 131 -11.25 32.00 -2.26
C ALA A 131 -12.54 31.18 -2.45
N ALA A 132 -12.64 30.45 -3.56
CA ALA A 132 -13.79 29.60 -3.86
C ALA A 132 -13.66 28.18 -3.30
N ARG A 133 -12.46 27.78 -2.85
CA ARG A 133 -12.12 26.40 -2.45
C ARG A 133 -12.53 25.41 -3.55
N ALA A 134 -12.14 25.73 -4.78
CA ALA A 134 -12.51 24.94 -5.95
C ALA A 134 -11.31 24.68 -6.85
N MET A 135 -11.30 23.52 -7.49
CA MET A 135 -10.33 23.14 -8.51
C MET A 135 -11.02 22.97 -9.86
N TYR A 136 -10.32 23.34 -10.93
CA TYR A 136 -10.77 23.21 -12.30
C TYR A 136 -9.73 22.40 -13.08
N ALA A 137 -10.13 21.27 -13.66
CA ALA A 137 -9.27 20.48 -14.54
C ALA A 137 -9.40 20.99 -15.98
N LEU A 138 -8.29 21.49 -16.54
CA LEU A 138 -8.22 22.07 -17.86
C LEU A 138 -7.19 21.31 -18.73
N PRO A 139 -7.29 21.38 -20.07
CA PRO A 139 -6.18 21.01 -20.93
C PRO A 139 -4.91 21.80 -20.60
N ALA A 140 -3.74 21.21 -20.83
CA ALA A 140 -2.47 21.91 -20.69
C ALA A 140 -2.44 23.18 -21.56
N LEU A 141 -1.91 24.27 -21.00
CA LEU A 141 -1.71 25.53 -21.71
C LEU A 141 -0.42 25.48 -22.51
N THR A 142 -0.39 26.19 -23.63
CA THR A 142 0.85 26.38 -24.39
C THR A 142 1.83 27.26 -23.62
N ASP A 143 3.14 27.12 -23.89
CA ASP A 143 4.18 27.98 -23.30
C ASP A 143 3.90 29.48 -23.50
N ARG A 144 3.29 29.84 -24.64
CA ARG A 144 2.90 31.21 -24.94
C ARG A 144 1.80 31.71 -24.00
N GLU A 145 0.81 30.87 -23.68
CA GLU A 145 -0.28 31.21 -22.77
C GLU A 145 0.23 31.32 -21.33
N LEU A 146 1.06 30.37 -20.90
CA LEU A 146 1.72 30.41 -19.60
C LEU A 146 2.60 31.66 -19.45
N GLY A 147 3.39 31.99 -20.47
CA GLY A 147 4.21 33.21 -20.50
C GLY A 147 3.38 34.49 -20.45
N ALA A 148 2.24 34.53 -21.14
CA ALA A 148 1.33 35.69 -21.08
C ALA A 148 0.69 35.86 -19.69
N LEU A 149 0.33 34.77 -19.03
CA LEU A 149 -0.19 34.77 -17.66
C LEU A 149 0.89 35.19 -16.66
N ALA A 150 2.11 34.67 -16.80
CA ALA A 150 3.26 35.07 -15.98
C ALA A 150 3.60 36.56 -16.12
N ALA A 151 3.41 37.13 -17.31
CA ALA A 151 3.59 38.55 -17.58
C ALA A 151 2.42 39.44 -17.12
N GLY A 152 1.38 38.87 -16.50
CA GLY A 152 0.23 39.62 -15.99
C GLY A 152 -0.75 40.08 -17.07
N SER A 153 -0.84 39.38 -18.21
CA SER A 153 -1.77 39.74 -19.29
C SER A 153 -3.24 39.61 -18.85
N ALA A 154 -3.94 40.75 -18.78
CA ALA A 154 -5.37 40.78 -18.45
C ALA A 154 -6.22 39.97 -19.44
N GLU A 155 -5.86 39.99 -20.73
CA GLU A 155 -6.58 39.23 -21.76
C GLU A 155 -6.43 37.72 -21.57
N ALA A 156 -5.21 37.26 -21.25
CA ALA A 156 -4.96 35.85 -20.95
C ALA A 156 -5.71 35.40 -19.67
N LEU A 157 -5.73 36.25 -18.64
CA LEU A 157 -6.49 35.98 -17.42
C LEU A 157 -8.01 35.90 -17.66
N VAL A 158 -8.57 36.80 -18.48
CA VAL A 158 -9.98 36.76 -18.86
C VAL A 158 -10.31 35.46 -19.59
N ARG A 159 -9.46 35.03 -20.54
CA ARG A 159 -9.61 33.73 -21.21
C ARG A 159 -9.57 32.57 -20.23
N LEU A 160 -8.56 32.52 -19.35
CA LEU A 160 -8.43 31.46 -18.34
C LEU A 160 -9.69 31.35 -17.47
N ARG A 161 -10.19 32.48 -16.94
CA ARG A 161 -11.42 32.52 -16.14
C ARG A 161 -12.65 32.12 -16.95
N ALA A 162 -12.72 32.46 -18.25
CA ALA A 162 -13.79 32.01 -19.11
C ALA A 162 -13.76 30.49 -19.31
N THR A 163 -12.58 29.89 -19.52
CA THR A 163 -12.41 28.44 -19.62
C THR A 163 -12.79 27.73 -18.31
N CYS A 164 -12.39 28.26 -17.16
CA CYS A 164 -12.78 27.70 -15.85
C CYS A 164 -14.31 27.64 -15.67
N ARG A 165 -15.06 28.61 -16.22
CA ARG A 165 -16.54 28.62 -16.16
C ARG A 165 -17.21 27.61 -17.11
N GLN A 166 -16.46 27.05 -18.06
CA GLN A 166 -16.98 26.06 -19.01
C GLN A 166 -16.81 24.62 -18.53
N VAL A 167 -15.97 24.40 -17.52
CA VAL A 167 -15.74 23.09 -16.92
C VAL A 167 -16.44 22.99 -15.57
N GLU A 168 -16.75 21.77 -15.17
CA GLU A 168 -17.28 21.50 -13.84
C GLU A 168 -16.21 21.76 -12.78
N ALA A 169 -16.55 22.58 -11.79
CA ALA A 169 -15.68 22.84 -10.65
C ALA A 169 -15.70 21.63 -9.72
N THR A 170 -14.53 21.20 -9.23
CA THR A 170 -14.43 20.28 -8.10
C THR A 170 -14.42 21.08 -6.80
N PRO A 171 -15.54 21.12 -6.04
CA PRO A 171 -15.57 21.79 -4.76
C PRO A 171 -14.72 21.04 -3.74
N LEU A 172 -14.02 21.79 -2.91
CA LEU A 172 -13.24 21.27 -1.79
C LEU A 172 -13.96 21.55 -0.47
N HIS A 173 -13.71 20.68 0.50
CA HIS A 173 -14.17 20.85 1.87
C HIS A 173 -13.01 20.58 2.83
N LEU A 174 -13.16 21.08 4.06
CA LEU A 174 -12.12 20.99 5.07
C LEU A 174 -12.23 19.66 5.80
N VAL A 175 -11.16 18.88 5.78
CA VAL A 175 -11.00 17.64 6.56
C VAL A 175 -9.67 17.74 7.30
N ARG A 176 -9.73 17.81 8.63
CA ARG A 176 -8.52 17.79 9.50
C ARG A 176 -7.43 18.77 9.04
N GLY A 177 -7.80 20.01 8.72
CA GLY A 177 -6.87 21.05 8.26
C GLY A 177 -6.55 21.03 6.75
N LEU A 178 -7.05 20.06 5.99
CA LEU A 178 -6.78 19.89 4.56
C LEU A 178 -8.00 20.27 3.71
N TRP A 179 -7.77 20.90 2.56
CA TRP A 179 -8.82 21.11 1.56
C TRP A 179 -8.78 19.97 0.54
N VAL A 180 -9.78 19.10 0.59
CA VAL A 180 -9.88 17.89 -0.22
C VAL A 180 -11.20 17.85 -0.99
N PRO A 181 -11.27 17.14 -2.14
CA PRO A 181 -12.51 16.99 -2.88
C PRO A 181 -13.64 16.39 -2.04
N GLN A 182 -14.90 16.75 -2.35
CA GLN A 182 -16.08 16.34 -1.56
C GLN A 182 -16.30 14.83 -1.39
N TRP A 183 -15.73 13.99 -2.27
CA TRP A 183 -15.83 12.54 -2.15
C TRP A 183 -14.85 11.93 -1.14
N VAL A 184 -13.87 12.71 -0.64
CA VAL A 184 -12.97 12.27 0.41
C VAL A 184 -13.71 12.35 1.74
N ALA A 185 -13.92 11.22 2.40
CA ALA A 185 -14.60 11.19 3.69
C ALA A 185 -13.70 11.73 4.82
N ASP A 186 -14.30 12.40 5.81
CA ASP A 186 -13.64 12.66 7.09
C ASP A 186 -13.65 11.38 7.93
N PRO A 187 -12.48 10.83 8.30
CA PRO A 187 -12.41 9.67 9.18
C PRO A 187 -13.10 9.93 10.51
N ALA A 188 -13.97 9.01 10.92
CA ALA A 188 -14.62 9.07 12.22
C ALA A 188 -13.58 9.08 13.36
N ASP A 189 -13.81 9.83 14.42
CA ASP A 189 -12.93 9.80 15.60
C ASP A 189 -12.96 8.44 16.33
N ARG A 190 -14.04 7.68 16.12
CA ARG A 190 -14.27 6.41 16.79
C ARG A 190 -15.10 5.46 15.93
N LEU A 191 -14.67 4.22 15.87
CA LEU A 191 -15.42 3.07 15.35
C LEU A 191 -15.85 2.19 16.52
N GLU A 192 -17.01 1.55 16.43
CA GLU A 192 -17.51 0.70 17.51
C GLU A 192 -18.44 -0.39 16.98
N ILE A 193 -18.27 -1.61 17.48
CA ILE A 193 -19.18 -2.73 17.26
C ILE A 193 -19.40 -3.50 18.56
N THR A 194 -20.56 -4.13 18.67
CA THR A 194 -20.86 -5.07 19.76
C THR A 194 -20.60 -6.50 19.28
N LEU A 195 -19.79 -7.24 20.03
CA LEU A 195 -19.49 -8.64 19.76
C LEU A 195 -20.66 -9.54 20.17
N PRO A 196 -20.78 -10.77 19.62
CA PRO A 196 -21.81 -11.74 20.01
C PRO A 196 -21.91 -11.98 21.53
N SER A 197 -20.80 -11.93 22.26
CA SER A 197 -20.73 -12.04 23.73
C SER A 197 -21.33 -10.85 24.49
N GLY A 198 -21.67 -9.76 23.79
CA GLY A 198 -22.10 -8.48 24.36
C GLY A 198 -20.95 -7.55 24.74
N ARG A 199 -19.69 -7.98 24.57
CA ARG A 199 -18.50 -7.14 24.74
C ARG A 199 -18.41 -6.07 23.66
N VAL A 200 -17.68 -5.00 23.94
CA VAL A 200 -17.54 -3.88 23.01
C VAL A 200 -16.14 -3.86 22.43
N LEU A 201 -16.05 -3.90 21.10
CA LEU A 201 -14.82 -3.64 20.37
C LEU A 201 -14.92 -2.25 19.76
N ALA A 202 -13.96 -1.38 20.08
CA ALA A 202 -13.92 -0.02 19.55
C ALA A 202 -12.54 0.29 18.98
N ALA A 203 -12.46 1.29 18.12
CA ALA A 203 -11.20 1.78 17.59
C ALA A 203 -11.20 3.31 17.64
N ARG A 204 -10.18 3.93 18.23
CA ARG A 204 -10.06 5.39 18.38
C ARG A 204 -9.07 5.93 17.35
N ALA A 205 -9.46 6.96 16.60
CA ALA A 205 -8.59 7.57 15.61
C ALA A 205 -7.34 8.15 16.27
N MET A 206 -6.19 7.88 15.65
CA MET A 206 -4.89 8.43 16.04
C MET A 206 -4.47 9.60 15.14
N LEU A 207 -5.37 10.07 14.29
CA LEU A 207 -5.15 11.22 13.43
C LEU A 207 -5.10 12.52 14.25
N PRO A 208 -4.12 13.40 14.00
CA PRO A 208 -4.13 14.74 14.56
C PRO A 208 -5.30 15.57 14.01
N ALA A 209 -5.61 16.67 14.70
CA ALA A 209 -6.65 17.60 14.28
C ALA A 209 -6.27 18.40 13.01
N ASP A 210 -4.97 18.64 12.80
CA ASP A 210 -4.41 19.31 11.62
C ASP A 210 -3.34 18.42 10.98
N LEU A 211 -3.67 17.85 9.83
CA LEU A 211 -2.80 16.95 9.08
C LEU A 211 -1.77 17.70 8.22
N ARG A 212 -1.81 19.03 8.12
CA ARG A 212 -0.82 19.76 7.30
C ARG A 212 0.63 19.55 7.75
N GLN A 213 0.82 19.19 9.02
CA GLN A 213 2.12 18.95 9.66
C GLN A 213 2.66 17.53 9.47
N ALA A 214 1.83 16.61 8.98
CA ALA A 214 2.18 15.23 8.62
C ALA A 214 3.12 15.20 7.42
N ASP A 215 3.98 14.20 7.26
CA ASP A 215 4.87 14.11 6.10
C ASP A 215 4.07 13.81 4.81
N ASP A 216 3.10 12.92 4.90
CA ASP A 216 2.16 12.43 3.90
C ASP A 216 0.71 12.41 4.47
N PRO A 217 0.07 13.59 4.56
CA PRO A 217 -1.32 13.68 5.02
C PRO A 217 -2.31 12.90 4.16
N ALA A 218 -2.01 12.71 2.87
CA ALA A 218 -2.90 12.00 1.97
C ALA A 218 -2.93 10.50 2.31
N ALA A 219 -1.79 9.91 2.64
CA ALA A 219 -1.72 8.52 3.11
C ALA A 219 -2.52 8.31 4.41
N LEU A 220 -2.39 9.24 5.37
CA LEU A 220 -3.13 9.19 6.63
C LEU A 220 -4.65 9.32 6.45
N LEU A 221 -5.12 10.20 5.55
CA LEU A 221 -6.56 10.30 5.25
C LEU A 221 -7.09 9.06 4.53
N HIS A 222 -6.32 8.53 3.57
CA HIS A 222 -6.72 7.34 2.83
C HIS A 222 -6.75 6.10 3.72
N THR A 223 -5.86 6.02 4.71
CA THR A 223 -5.78 4.87 5.59
C THR A 223 -5.56 5.28 7.05
N PRO A 224 -6.63 5.75 7.72
CA PRO A 224 -6.55 6.28 9.06
C PRO A 224 -6.09 5.21 10.07
N PRO A 225 -5.07 5.49 10.89
CA PRO A 225 -4.70 4.61 11.99
C PRO A 225 -5.69 4.76 13.14
N TYR A 226 -6.22 3.64 13.62
CA TYR A 226 -7.00 3.57 14.84
C TYR A 226 -6.31 2.69 15.88
N GLU A 227 -6.24 3.17 17.11
CA GLU A 227 -5.88 2.34 18.26
C GLU A 227 -7.08 1.46 18.64
N LEU A 228 -6.86 0.16 18.77
CA LEU A 228 -7.89 -0.81 19.12
C LEU A 228 -8.15 -0.82 20.64
N LEU A 229 -9.42 -0.81 21.01
CA LEU A 229 -9.90 -0.90 22.39
C LEU A 229 -10.82 -2.10 22.55
N LEU A 230 -10.63 -2.83 23.64
CA LEU A 230 -11.52 -3.91 24.05
C LEU A 230 -12.16 -3.53 25.38
N ASP A 231 -13.48 -3.44 25.42
CA ASP A 231 -14.25 -2.99 26.57
C ASP A 231 -13.76 -1.62 27.09
N ASN A 232 -13.51 -0.69 26.15
CA ASN A 232 -12.94 0.64 26.38
C ASN A 232 -11.52 0.68 26.95
N ARG A 233 -10.78 -0.44 26.93
CA ARG A 233 -9.38 -0.49 27.37
C ARG A 233 -8.44 -0.53 26.16
N PRO A 234 -7.42 0.34 26.10
CA PRO A 234 -6.38 0.28 25.06
C PRO A 234 -5.69 -1.09 24.99
N THR A 235 -5.31 -1.51 23.79
CA THR A 235 -4.68 -2.82 23.53
C THR A 235 -3.26 -2.72 22.94
N ASP A 236 -2.78 -1.50 22.69
CA ASP A 236 -1.54 -1.22 21.94
C ASP A 236 -1.52 -1.85 20.53
N ARG A 237 -2.70 -2.19 19.98
CA ARG A 237 -2.90 -2.72 18.64
C ARG A 237 -3.54 -1.68 17.73
N PHE A 238 -3.25 -1.79 16.43
CA PHE A 238 -3.67 -0.81 15.44
C PHE A 238 -4.46 -1.45 14.32
N VAL A 239 -5.59 -0.83 13.99
CA VAL A 239 -6.50 -1.25 12.94
C VAL A 239 -6.80 -0.05 12.03
N ARG A 240 -7.42 -0.33 10.88
CA ARG A 240 -7.87 0.69 9.92
C ARG A 240 -9.39 0.83 9.92
N ASP A 241 -10.05 -0.25 10.31
CA ASP A 241 -11.47 -0.48 10.24
C ASP A 241 -11.83 -1.60 11.24
N LEU A 242 -13.12 -1.82 11.45
CA LEU A 242 -13.65 -2.95 12.23
C LEU A 242 -14.48 -3.89 11.34
N GLU A 243 -14.17 -3.98 10.05
CA GLU A 243 -14.95 -4.79 9.09
C GLU A 243 -14.59 -6.28 9.17
N ARG A 244 -13.36 -6.59 9.59
CA ARG A 244 -12.84 -7.96 9.67
C ARG A 244 -12.71 -8.41 11.11
N VAL A 245 -13.84 -8.69 11.75
CA VAL A 245 -13.93 -9.13 13.14
C VAL A 245 -14.69 -10.44 13.25
N ALA A 246 -14.18 -11.37 14.06
CA ALA A 246 -14.90 -12.59 14.44
C ALA A 246 -14.63 -12.95 15.90
N GLU A 247 -15.62 -13.54 16.56
CA GLU A 247 -15.54 -14.00 17.96
C GLU A 247 -15.81 -15.51 18.03
N SER A 248 -15.15 -16.22 18.95
CA SER A 248 -15.39 -17.64 19.19
C SER A 248 -16.81 -17.87 19.72
N PRO A 249 -17.40 -19.06 19.54
CA PRO A 249 -18.73 -19.38 20.04
C PRO A 249 -18.94 -19.12 21.53
N SER A 250 -17.92 -19.36 22.36
CA SER A 250 -17.95 -19.11 23.81
C SER A 250 -17.60 -17.68 24.22
N GLY A 251 -17.12 -16.84 23.30
CA GLY A 251 -16.69 -15.47 23.59
C GLY A 251 -15.30 -15.34 24.24
N ASP A 252 -14.55 -16.44 24.34
CA ASP A 252 -13.20 -16.49 24.94
C ASP A 252 -12.08 -16.05 23.98
N GLY A 253 -12.37 -16.01 22.68
CA GLY A 253 -11.43 -15.75 21.60
C GLY A 253 -11.97 -14.73 20.60
N LEU A 254 -11.10 -13.87 20.08
CA LEU A 254 -11.46 -12.80 19.13
C LEU A 254 -10.37 -12.65 18.08
N SER A 255 -10.73 -12.45 16.82
CA SER A 255 -9.83 -12.07 15.73
C SER A 255 -10.24 -10.72 15.15
N VAL A 256 -9.25 -9.88 14.85
CA VAL A 256 -9.47 -8.55 14.25
C VAL A 256 -8.41 -8.31 13.18
N GLY A 257 -8.84 -7.88 11.99
CA GLY A 257 -7.94 -7.43 10.93
C GLY A 257 -7.18 -6.17 11.38
N GLY A 258 -5.86 -6.22 11.33
CA GLY A 258 -4.99 -5.15 11.79
C GLY A 258 -3.94 -4.75 10.77
N CYS A 259 -3.06 -3.85 11.19
CA CYS A 259 -1.92 -3.41 10.39
C CYS A 259 -0.81 -2.89 11.29
N GLN A 260 0.41 -2.87 10.75
CA GLN A 260 1.53 -2.19 11.38
C GLN A 260 1.80 -0.88 10.65
N PHE A 261 1.92 0.18 11.43
CA PHE A 261 2.34 1.49 10.94
C PHE A 261 3.83 1.74 11.22
N ARG A 262 4.51 2.34 10.25
CA ARG A 262 5.82 2.97 10.45
C ARG A 262 5.69 4.44 10.05
N GLY A 263 5.61 5.31 11.04
CA GLY A 263 5.15 6.68 10.81
C GLY A 263 3.74 6.65 10.22
N GLU A 264 3.60 7.15 9.00
CA GLU A 264 2.31 7.36 8.33
C GLU A 264 1.95 6.24 7.36
N HIS A 265 2.87 5.31 7.12
CA HIS A 265 2.68 4.26 6.15
C HIS A 265 2.41 2.93 6.83
N ILE A 266 1.51 2.16 6.22
CA ILE A 266 1.37 0.74 6.55
C ILE A 266 2.54 0.00 5.93
N VAL A 267 3.30 -0.70 6.77
CA VAL A 267 4.39 -1.57 6.32
C VAL A 267 3.93 -3.02 6.15
N ASP A 268 2.88 -3.43 6.88
CA ASP A 268 2.34 -4.78 6.77
C ASP A 268 0.87 -4.86 7.23
N GLY A 269 0.13 -5.79 6.63
CA GLY A 269 -1.16 -6.24 7.14
C GLY A 269 -0.99 -7.30 8.23
N LEU A 270 -1.83 -7.23 9.26
CA LEU A 270 -1.82 -8.14 10.40
C LEU A 270 -3.21 -8.74 10.66
N TYR A 271 -3.25 -9.81 11.44
CA TYR A 271 -4.42 -10.17 12.24
C TYR A 271 -4.03 -10.18 13.71
N HIS A 272 -4.79 -9.46 14.53
CA HIS A 272 -4.69 -9.46 15.98
C HIS A 272 -5.61 -10.55 16.54
N LEU A 273 -5.05 -11.43 17.37
CA LEU A 273 -5.77 -12.54 17.97
C LEU A 273 -5.79 -12.34 19.48
N TYR A 274 -6.96 -12.41 20.08
CA TYR A 274 -7.14 -12.29 21.52
C TYR A 274 -7.61 -13.62 22.09
N PHE A 275 -6.99 -14.05 23.19
CA PHE A 275 -7.41 -15.20 23.98
C PHE A 275 -6.85 -15.10 25.39
N ALA A 276 -7.65 -15.52 26.39
CA ALA A 276 -7.23 -15.57 27.79
C ALA A 276 -6.62 -14.27 28.34
N GLY A 277 -7.12 -13.11 27.90
CA GLY A 277 -6.64 -11.80 28.35
C GLY A 277 -5.42 -11.25 27.61
N GLU A 278 -4.88 -11.99 26.65
CA GLU A 278 -3.66 -11.62 25.93
C GLU A 278 -3.90 -11.40 24.44
N TRP A 279 -3.10 -10.51 23.84
CA TRP A 279 -3.14 -10.16 22.42
C TRP A 279 -1.89 -10.66 21.68
N PHE A 280 -2.14 -11.45 20.66
CA PHE A 280 -1.16 -11.99 19.72
C PHE A 280 -1.33 -11.36 18.35
N SER A 281 -0.35 -11.50 17.47
CA SER A 281 -0.47 -11.05 16.09
C SER A 281 0.22 -12.01 15.12
N LEU A 282 -0.32 -12.10 13.92
CA LEU A 282 0.28 -12.81 12.79
C LEU A 282 0.21 -11.95 11.53
N LEU A 283 1.10 -12.21 10.58
CA LEU A 283 1.05 -11.54 9.27
C LEU A 283 -0.21 -11.95 8.51
N SER A 284 -0.84 -10.99 7.82
CA SER A 284 -2.00 -11.27 6.97
C SER A 284 -1.63 -11.97 5.65
N TYR A 285 -0.42 -12.52 5.56
CA TYR A 285 0.06 -13.30 4.44
C TYR A 285 1.03 -14.40 4.91
N ALA A 286 1.18 -15.41 4.07
CA ALA A 286 2.02 -16.58 4.27
C ALA A 286 2.75 -16.95 2.98
N HIS A 287 3.79 -17.77 3.14
CA HIS A 287 4.59 -18.25 2.03
C HIS A 287 4.75 -19.76 2.07
N LYS A 288 5.14 -20.36 0.95
CA LYS A 288 5.64 -21.73 0.92
C LYS A 288 6.98 -21.83 1.70
N PRO A 289 7.36 -23.01 2.21
CA PRO A 289 8.70 -23.24 2.74
C PRO A 289 9.80 -23.00 1.70
N ALA A 290 10.94 -22.49 2.15
CA ALA A 290 12.14 -22.32 1.32
C ALA A 290 12.56 -23.65 0.66
N GLY A 291 13.02 -23.60 -0.59
CA GLY A 291 13.39 -24.78 -1.37
C GLY A 291 12.22 -25.56 -2.02
N GLY A 292 10.97 -25.14 -1.83
CA GLY A 292 9.81 -25.74 -2.51
C GLY A 292 9.76 -25.48 -4.02
N ARG A 293 9.31 -26.47 -4.81
CA ARG A 293 9.06 -26.27 -6.26
C ARG A 293 7.92 -25.27 -6.49
N GLY A 294 8.11 -24.29 -7.37
CA GLY A 294 7.09 -23.29 -7.78
C GLY A 294 7.60 -21.85 -7.72
N SER A 295 6.81 -20.87 -8.18
CA SER A 295 7.04 -19.43 -7.95
C SER A 295 6.91 -19.10 -6.46
N ASP A 296 7.50 -17.99 -6.03
CA ASP A 296 7.33 -17.46 -4.67
C ASP A 296 5.96 -16.80 -4.56
N THR A 297 4.94 -17.65 -4.52
CA THR A 297 3.55 -17.22 -4.41
C THR A 297 3.27 -16.83 -2.96
N THR A 298 2.76 -15.61 -2.78
CA THR A 298 2.24 -15.12 -1.49
C THR A 298 0.78 -15.54 -1.35
N PHE A 299 0.43 -16.08 -0.19
CA PHE A 299 -0.93 -16.47 0.17
C PHE A 299 -1.46 -15.47 1.17
N PHE A 300 -2.54 -14.77 0.87
CA PHE A 300 -3.11 -13.77 1.76
C PHE A 300 -4.21 -14.38 2.63
N VAL A 301 -4.33 -13.90 3.87
CA VAL A 301 -5.41 -14.32 4.76
C VAL A 301 -6.73 -13.75 4.22
N GLU A 302 -7.65 -14.63 3.87
CA GLU A 302 -9.01 -14.27 3.50
C GLU A 302 -9.88 -14.08 4.74
N ARG A 303 -9.79 -15.01 5.69
CA ARG A 303 -10.60 -15.01 6.91
C ARG A 303 -9.89 -15.68 8.07
N VAL A 304 -10.13 -15.21 9.29
CA VAL A 304 -9.69 -15.85 10.54
C VAL A 304 -10.89 -16.14 11.43
N GLU A 305 -11.20 -17.42 11.61
CA GLU A 305 -12.31 -17.92 12.42
C GLU A 305 -11.79 -18.41 13.78
N PRO A 306 -11.98 -17.65 14.88
CA PRO A 306 -11.73 -18.14 16.22
C PRO A 306 -12.66 -19.30 16.58
N GLN A 307 -12.11 -20.28 17.26
CA GLN A 307 -12.79 -21.39 17.90
C GLN A 307 -12.58 -21.28 19.42
N ASP A 308 -13.33 -22.06 20.18
CA ASP A 308 -13.17 -22.11 21.63
C ASP A 308 -11.79 -22.64 22.04
N GLY A 309 -11.29 -22.21 23.20
CA GLY A 309 -10.04 -22.70 23.77
C GLY A 309 -8.78 -22.24 23.02
N GLY A 310 -8.84 -21.08 22.35
CA GLY A 310 -7.64 -20.42 21.78
C GLY A 310 -7.15 -21.06 20.48
N VAL A 311 -8.06 -21.70 19.74
CA VAL A 311 -7.80 -22.27 18.41
C VAL A 311 -8.35 -21.33 17.34
N PHE A 312 -7.62 -21.12 16.26
CA PHE A 312 -7.99 -20.21 15.17
C PHE A 312 -7.83 -20.95 13.84
N VAL A 313 -8.89 -20.96 13.04
CA VAL A 313 -8.88 -21.51 11.68
C VAL A 313 -8.69 -20.35 10.71
N ILE A 314 -7.60 -20.38 9.95
CA ILE A 314 -7.26 -19.32 9.00
C ILE A 314 -7.48 -19.87 7.61
N GLU A 315 -8.33 -19.20 6.84
CA GLU A 315 -8.55 -19.47 5.42
C GLU A 315 -7.69 -18.56 4.55
N TRP A 316 -7.03 -19.17 3.56
CA TRP A 316 -6.10 -18.50 2.66
C TRP A 316 -6.66 -18.37 1.27
N ASP A 317 -6.28 -17.27 0.64
CA ASP A 317 -6.49 -17.04 -0.76
C ASP A 317 -5.18 -16.64 -1.43
N ALA A 318 -4.80 -17.39 -2.46
CA ALA A 318 -3.73 -17.00 -3.36
C ALA A 318 -4.34 -16.54 -4.66
N TYR A 319 -4.24 -15.24 -4.88
CA TYR A 319 -4.50 -14.63 -6.16
C TYR A 319 -3.26 -13.87 -6.62
N SER A 320 -2.97 -13.95 -7.92
CA SER A 320 -2.14 -12.95 -8.59
C SER A 320 -3.05 -11.79 -9.03
N VAL A 321 -2.51 -10.58 -9.00
CA VAL A 321 -3.12 -9.43 -9.68
C VAL A 321 -2.35 -9.24 -10.97
N GLY A 322 -2.98 -9.62 -12.08
CA GLY A 322 -2.45 -9.38 -13.42
C GLY A 322 -3.03 -8.09 -14.03
N PRO A 323 -2.59 -7.70 -15.24
CA PRO A 323 -3.13 -6.54 -15.95
C PRO A 323 -4.65 -6.62 -16.22
N GLY A 324 -5.22 -7.84 -16.23
CA GLY A 324 -6.65 -8.10 -16.37
C GLY A 324 -7.41 -8.21 -15.04
N GLY A 325 -6.79 -7.89 -13.92
CA GLY A 325 -7.36 -8.03 -12.57
C GLY A 325 -6.97 -9.33 -11.88
N ARG A 326 -7.84 -9.80 -10.99
CA ARG A 326 -7.59 -10.97 -10.14
C ARG A 326 -7.56 -12.26 -10.98
N GLU A 327 -6.42 -12.93 -10.98
CA GLU A 327 -6.22 -14.22 -11.64
C GLU A 327 -6.79 -15.39 -10.78
N PRO A 328 -6.97 -16.59 -11.36
CA PRO A 328 -7.60 -17.72 -10.68
C PRO A 328 -6.88 -18.15 -9.41
N ARG A 329 -7.67 -18.57 -8.42
CA ARG A 329 -7.20 -19.06 -7.11
C ARG A 329 -6.22 -20.22 -7.27
N VAL A 330 -5.02 -20.08 -6.73
CA VAL A 330 -4.04 -21.18 -6.66
C VAL A 330 -4.27 -21.96 -5.35
N PRO A 331 -4.35 -23.30 -5.39
CA PRO A 331 -4.42 -24.10 -4.17
C PRO A 331 -3.21 -23.84 -3.26
N ALA A 332 -3.46 -23.72 -1.96
CA ALA A 332 -2.40 -23.56 -0.98
C ALA A 332 -1.49 -24.81 -0.94
N PRO A 333 -0.16 -24.63 -0.76
CA PRO A 333 0.76 -25.74 -0.61
C PRO A 333 0.44 -26.56 0.65
N PRO A 334 0.93 -27.82 0.74
CA PRO A 334 0.68 -28.68 1.90
C PRO A 334 1.13 -28.09 3.24
N VAL A 335 2.09 -27.16 3.21
CA VAL A 335 2.60 -26.45 4.39
C VAL A 335 2.75 -24.97 4.03
N LEU A 336 2.33 -24.09 4.94
CA LEU A 336 2.55 -22.65 4.89
C LEU A 336 3.43 -22.20 6.05
N VAL A 337 4.27 -21.19 5.77
CA VAL A 337 5.14 -20.51 6.74
C VAL A 337 4.53 -19.16 7.08
N ILE A 338 4.27 -18.93 8.37
CA ILE A 338 3.59 -17.73 8.88
C ILE A 338 4.39 -17.15 10.04
N ALA A 339 4.74 -15.87 9.97
CA ALA A 339 5.36 -15.16 11.08
C ALA A 339 4.31 -14.79 12.13
N VAL A 340 4.69 -14.93 13.40
CA VAL A 340 3.81 -14.73 14.56
C VAL A 340 4.53 -13.94 15.65
N SER A 341 3.80 -13.20 16.47
CA SER A 341 4.38 -12.27 17.46
C SER A 341 4.94 -12.94 18.72
N TRP A 342 4.68 -14.23 18.93
CA TRP A 342 5.02 -14.94 20.17
C TRP A 342 6.17 -15.95 20.02
N GLN A 343 6.73 -16.08 18.82
CA GLN A 343 7.91 -16.92 18.56
C GLN A 343 8.81 -16.21 17.55
N GLU A 344 10.13 -16.32 17.74
CA GLU A 344 11.10 -15.77 16.79
C GLU A 344 11.09 -16.54 15.46
N THR A 345 10.88 -17.86 15.52
CA THR A 345 10.81 -18.72 14.34
C THR A 345 9.39 -18.75 13.80
N PRO A 346 9.18 -18.48 12.50
CA PRO A 346 7.86 -18.61 11.88
C PRO A 346 7.26 -20.01 12.04
N LEU A 347 5.94 -20.08 12.21
CA LEU A 347 5.21 -21.34 12.28
C LEU A 347 5.18 -22.00 10.91
N GLN A 348 5.43 -23.31 10.87
CA GLN A 348 5.17 -24.14 9.70
C GLN A 348 3.90 -24.95 9.95
N LEU A 349 2.82 -24.59 9.26
CA LEU A 349 1.50 -25.16 9.52
C LEU A 349 1.04 -26.00 8.34
N PRO A 350 0.51 -27.22 8.60
CA PRO A 350 -0.08 -28.02 7.56
C PRO A 350 -1.36 -27.35 7.05
N THR A 351 -1.55 -27.38 5.74
CA THR A 351 -2.73 -26.83 5.08
C THR A 351 -3.65 -27.95 4.62
N ALA A 352 -4.94 -27.82 4.92
CA ALA A 352 -5.99 -28.69 4.39
C ALA A 352 -7.12 -27.81 3.83
N ASN A 353 -7.49 -28.01 2.55
CA ASN A 353 -8.54 -27.22 1.88
C ASN A 353 -8.34 -25.70 2.00
N ASN A 354 -7.11 -25.21 1.76
CA ASN A 354 -6.71 -23.80 1.93
C ASN A 354 -6.89 -23.26 3.35
N ARG A 355 -6.97 -24.12 4.37
CA ARG A 355 -7.08 -23.74 5.76
C ARG A 355 -5.91 -24.24 6.58
N VAL A 356 -5.47 -23.43 7.53
CA VAL A 356 -4.50 -23.82 8.57
C VAL A 356 -5.14 -23.61 9.93
N THR A 357 -4.74 -24.44 10.90
CA THR A 357 -5.16 -24.28 12.29
C THR A 357 -3.98 -23.76 13.10
N VAL A 358 -4.19 -22.66 13.79
CA VAL A 358 -3.24 -22.07 14.75
C VAL A 358 -3.80 -22.28 16.15
N ARG A 359 -2.94 -22.68 17.08
CA ARG A 359 -3.25 -22.74 18.50
C ARG A 359 -2.37 -21.72 19.23
N LEU A 360 -2.99 -20.85 20.02
CA LEU A 360 -2.26 -19.84 20.77
C LEU A 360 -1.51 -20.44 21.97
N PRO A 361 -0.41 -19.83 22.45
CA PRO A 361 0.43 -20.38 23.51
C PRO A 361 -0.29 -20.77 24.81
N ASN A 362 -1.33 -20.03 25.18
CA ASN A 362 -2.05 -20.23 26.45
C ASN A 362 -3.26 -21.17 26.31
N ALA A 363 -3.49 -21.72 25.11
CA ALA A 363 -4.54 -22.71 24.88
C ALA A 363 -4.16 -24.03 25.55
N THR A 364 -5.00 -24.51 26.46
CA THR A 364 -4.86 -25.87 27.01
C THR A 364 -5.14 -26.91 25.92
N ALA A 365 -4.38 -28.01 25.94
CA ALA A 365 -4.27 -28.96 24.83
C ALA A 365 -5.56 -29.70 24.48
#